data_AF-A0A7S3DCB2-F1
#
_entry.id   AF-A0A7S3DCB2-F1
#
_cell.length_a   1.000
_cell.length_b   1.000
_cell.length_c   1.000
_cell.angle_alpha   90.00
_cell.angle_beta   90.00
_cell.angle_gamma   90.00
#
_symmetry.space_group_name_H-M   'P 1'
#
loop_
_entity.id
_entity.type
_entity.pdbx_description
1 polymer ?
#
loop_
_entity_poly.entity_id
_entity_poly.type
_entity_poly.pdbx_seq_one_letter_code
_entity_poly.pdbx_strand_id
1 'polypeptide(L)'
;LKRQREACVNFDWNSESKRRKREEMAKQLRFFTHKVCPFAQRAWIVLAEKNIPHEFVEIDLLNKPEWFVKLPGGTGKVPTVEIDGKVYVESLEVAELLDGLHGDSKLMPADPFQKYQYNRLISTFGQSYIGPFYQHMKAQTEES
;
A
#
# COMPACT_ATOMS: atom_id res chain seq x y z
N LEU A 1 -23.09 -18.66 -22.78
CA LEU A 1 -23.25 -17.44 -21.96
C LEU A 1 -23.80 -17.68 -20.54
N LYS A 2 -24.63 -18.70 -20.27
CA LYS A 2 -25.06 -19.02 -18.88
C LYS A 2 -24.09 -19.88 -18.05
N ARG A 3 -23.18 -20.64 -18.67
CA ARG A 3 -22.24 -21.57 -17.98
C ARG A 3 -21.03 -20.93 -17.29
N GLN A 4 -20.74 -19.63 -17.49
CA GLN A 4 -19.57 -18.97 -16.89
C GLN A 4 -19.90 -18.19 -15.60
N ARG A 5 -21.18 -17.99 -15.27
CA ARG A 5 -21.59 -17.27 -14.04
C ARG A 5 -21.70 -18.16 -12.81
N GLU A 6 -21.79 -19.49 -12.98
CA GLU A 6 -21.95 -20.43 -11.86
C GLU A 6 -20.62 -20.81 -11.19
N ALA A 7 -19.48 -20.63 -11.86
CA ALA A 7 -18.16 -20.96 -11.31
C ALA A 7 -17.68 -19.97 -10.22
N CYS A 8 -18.27 -18.77 -10.15
CA CYS A 8 -17.84 -17.73 -9.22
C CYS A 8 -18.54 -17.78 -7.86
N VAL A 9 -19.60 -18.59 -7.70
CA VAL A 9 -20.45 -18.56 -6.49
C VAL A 9 -20.03 -19.62 -5.44
N ASN A 10 -19.19 -20.58 -5.83
CA ASN A 10 -18.62 -21.59 -4.91
C ASN A 10 -17.08 -21.59 -4.96
N PHE A 11 -16.48 -20.40 -4.80
CA PHE A 11 -15.04 -20.27 -4.72
C PHE A 11 -14.60 -20.38 -3.26
N ASP A 12 -14.29 -21.60 -2.82
CA ASP A 12 -13.76 -21.84 -1.48
C ASP A 12 -12.37 -21.20 -1.34
N TRP A 13 -12.34 -20.10 -0.60
CA TRP A 13 -11.16 -19.32 -0.28
C TRP A 13 -10.25 -19.99 0.76
N ASN A 14 -10.68 -21.12 1.34
CA ASN A 14 -10.04 -21.75 2.48
C ASN A 14 -9.31 -23.07 2.15
N SER A 15 -9.12 -23.38 0.86
CA SER A 15 -8.37 -24.57 0.47
C SER A 15 -6.89 -24.46 0.87
N GLU A 16 -6.36 -25.58 1.36
CA GLU A 16 -5.03 -25.67 1.98
C GLU A 16 -3.89 -25.24 1.04
N SER A 17 -4.03 -25.53 -0.26
CA SER A 17 -3.10 -25.11 -1.31
C SER A 17 -3.03 -23.58 -1.48
N LYS A 18 -4.16 -22.88 -1.36
CA LYS A 18 -4.18 -21.40 -1.40
C LYS A 18 -3.67 -20.80 -0.10
N ARG A 19 -3.92 -21.45 1.05
CA ARG A 19 -3.38 -21.03 2.36
C ARG A 19 -1.84 -21.06 2.36
N ARG A 20 -1.23 -22.16 1.88
CA ARG A 20 0.23 -22.25 1.68
C ARG A 20 0.77 -21.16 0.76
N LYS A 21 0.11 -20.91 -0.37
CA LYS A 21 0.51 -19.84 -1.30
C LYS A 21 0.43 -18.46 -0.65
N ARG A 22 -0.58 -18.19 0.18
CA ARG A 22 -0.69 -16.94 0.95
C ARG A 22 0.42 -16.81 2.00
N GLU A 23 0.73 -17.89 2.72
CA GLU A 23 1.82 -17.91 3.71
C GLU A 23 3.20 -17.71 3.06
N GLU A 24 3.42 -18.29 1.87
CA GLU A 24 4.64 -18.10 1.09
C GLU A 24 4.74 -16.66 0.56
N MET A 25 3.64 -16.09 0.06
CA MET A 25 3.60 -14.69 -0.35
C MET A 25 3.76 -13.71 0.80
N ALA A 26 3.21 -14.00 1.98
CA ALA A 26 3.41 -13.18 3.18
C ALA A 26 4.88 -13.15 3.60
N LYS A 27 5.64 -14.23 3.33
CA LYS A 27 7.09 -14.27 3.53
C LYS A 27 7.86 -13.51 2.44
N GLN A 28 7.25 -13.29 1.28
CA GLN A 28 7.87 -12.60 0.15
C GLN A 28 7.57 -11.10 0.15
N LEU A 29 6.47 -10.66 0.75
CA LEU A 29 6.05 -9.24 0.81
C LEU A 29 6.18 -8.68 2.22
N ARG A 30 7.07 -7.69 2.40
CA ARG A 30 7.18 -6.90 3.62
C ARG A 30 6.70 -5.48 3.38
N PHE A 31 5.82 -4.99 4.25
CA PHE A 31 5.27 -3.64 4.21
C PHE A 31 5.77 -2.83 5.41
N PHE A 32 6.68 -1.90 5.14
CA PHE A 32 7.22 -0.97 6.14
C PHE A 32 6.35 0.28 6.21
N THR A 33 5.81 0.56 7.39
CA THR A 33 4.77 1.58 7.57
C THR A 33 4.84 2.25 8.95
N HIS A 34 4.00 3.26 9.15
CA HIS A 34 3.73 3.87 10.45
C HIS A 34 2.25 4.27 10.52
N LYS A 35 1.57 3.96 11.62
CA LYS A 35 0.10 4.02 11.72
C LYS A 35 -0.52 5.38 11.37
N VAL A 36 0.17 6.47 11.73
CA VAL A 36 -0.33 7.84 11.50
C VAL A 36 0.11 8.44 10.17
N CYS A 37 0.87 7.72 9.35
CA CYS A 37 1.37 8.26 8.08
C CYS A 37 0.29 8.19 6.99
N PRO A 38 -0.23 9.34 6.50
CA PRO A 38 -1.26 9.35 5.46
C PRO A 38 -0.75 8.83 4.12
N PHE A 39 0.55 8.96 3.84
CA PHE A 39 1.16 8.40 2.64
C PHE A 39 1.22 6.87 2.72
N ALA A 40 1.55 6.31 3.89
CA ALA A 40 1.63 4.87 4.07
C ALA A 40 0.24 4.22 4.06
N GLN A 41 -0.78 4.94 4.56
CA GLN A 41 -2.17 4.50 4.50
C GLN A 41 -2.66 4.23 3.07
N ARG A 42 -2.13 4.90 2.03
CA ARG A 42 -2.49 4.60 0.63
C ARG A 42 -2.18 3.15 0.25
N ALA A 43 -0.96 2.69 0.53
CA ALA A 43 -0.57 1.31 0.28
C ALA A 43 -1.31 0.34 1.22
N TRP A 44 -1.51 0.73 2.48
CA TRP A 44 -2.24 -0.09 3.45
C TRP A 44 -3.70 -0.36 3.02
N ILE A 45 -4.40 0.65 2.51
CA ILE A 45 -5.76 0.49 1.98
C ILE A 45 -5.78 -0.55 0.86
N VAL A 46 -4.84 -0.49 -0.09
CA VAL A 46 -4.77 -1.46 -1.20
C VAL A 46 -4.53 -2.88 -0.66
N LEU A 47 -3.61 -3.06 0.29
CA LEU A 47 -3.34 -4.35 0.92
C LEU A 47 -4.59 -4.92 1.61
N ALA A 48 -5.33 -4.06 2.32
CA ALA A 48 -6.54 -4.42 3.05
C ALA A 48 -7.69 -4.80 2.11
N GLU A 49 -8.03 -3.93 1.15
CA GLU A 49 -9.13 -4.16 0.19
C GLU A 49 -8.91 -5.41 -0.65
N LYS A 50 -7.66 -5.66 -1.07
CA LYS A 50 -7.31 -6.80 -1.92
C LYS A 50 -6.93 -8.05 -1.11
N ASN A 51 -6.98 -7.98 0.22
CA ASN A 51 -6.63 -9.06 1.14
C ASN A 51 -5.26 -9.69 0.79
N ILE A 52 -4.26 -8.85 0.50
CA ILE A 52 -2.92 -9.27 0.10
C ILE A 52 -2.17 -9.71 1.37
N PRO A 53 -1.72 -10.98 1.48
CA PRO A 53 -0.90 -11.43 2.60
C PRO A 53 0.46 -10.75 2.59
N HIS A 54 0.90 -10.25 3.74
CA HIS A 54 2.16 -9.54 3.89
C HIS A 54 2.64 -9.54 5.34
N GLU A 55 3.94 -9.37 5.53
CA GLU A 55 4.52 -9.00 6.81
C GLU A 55 4.33 -7.49 7.04
N PHE A 56 3.69 -7.11 8.16
CA PHE A 56 3.51 -5.71 8.55
C PHE A 56 4.63 -5.30 9.50
N VAL A 57 5.46 -4.34 9.09
CA VAL A 57 6.61 -3.87 9.86
C VAL A 57 6.42 -2.40 10.20
N GLU A 58 6.19 -2.12 11.48
CA GLU A 58 6.05 -0.75 11.97
C GLU A 58 7.43 -0.11 12.19
N ILE A 59 7.65 1.07 11.61
CA ILE A 59 8.88 1.84 11.71
C ILE A 59 8.64 3.08 12.56
N ASP A 60 9.36 3.19 13.68
CA ASP A 60 9.44 4.45 14.43
C ASP A 60 10.07 5.54 13.54
N LEU A 61 9.31 6.59 13.26
CA LEU A 61 9.74 7.68 12.38
C LEU A 61 10.66 8.70 13.07
N LEU A 62 10.65 8.77 14.41
CA LEU A 62 11.53 9.62 15.21
C LEU A 62 12.88 8.95 15.42
N ASN A 63 12.88 7.64 15.64
CA ASN A 63 14.08 6.84 15.83
C ASN A 63 14.13 5.68 14.83
N LYS A 64 14.42 6.02 13.57
CA LYS A 64 14.43 5.03 12.49
C LYS A 64 15.57 4.03 12.68
N PRO A 65 15.29 2.72 12.61
CA PRO A 65 16.33 1.72 12.75
C PRO A 65 17.30 1.78 11.57
N GLU A 66 18.59 1.58 11.87
CA GLU A 66 19.67 1.74 10.89
C GLU A 66 19.52 0.81 9.67
N TRP A 67 19.04 -0.42 9.88
CA TRP A 67 18.81 -1.39 8.82
C TRP A 67 17.76 -0.91 7.80
N PHE A 68 16.76 -0.13 8.24
CA PHE A 68 15.71 0.39 7.37
C PHE A 68 16.23 1.56 6.54
N VAL A 69 17.03 2.44 7.15
CA VAL A 69 17.66 3.57 6.44
C VAL A 69 18.67 3.08 5.41
N LYS A 70 19.38 1.98 5.71
CA LYS A 70 20.36 1.36 4.82
C LYS A 70 19.78 0.34 3.85
N LEU A 71 18.46 0.18 3.80
CA LEU A 71 17.81 -0.78 2.92
C LEU A 71 18.14 -0.44 1.45
N PRO A 72 18.69 -1.38 0.65
CA PRO A 72 19.08 -1.10 -0.74
C PRO A 72 17.90 -0.65 -1.59
N GLY A 73 18.01 0.49 -2.27
CA GLY A 73 16.91 1.06 -3.06
C GLY A 73 15.79 1.71 -2.23
N GLY A 74 15.93 1.74 -0.89
CA GLY A 74 15.03 2.45 0.00
C GLY A 74 15.33 3.95 0.09
N THR A 75 14.35 4.71 0.57
CA THR A 75 14.48 6.16 0.81
C THR A 75 14.55 6.51 2.31
N GLY A 76 14.54 5.51 3.18
CA GLY A 76 14.38 5.69 4.63
C GLY A 76 13.04 6.34 5.02
N LYS A 77 12.03 6.27 4.14
CA LYS A 77 10.67 6.80 4.35
C LYS A 77 9.64 5.70 4.21
N VAL A 78 8.48 5.90 4.82
CA VAL A 78 7.31 5.04 4.64
C VAL A 78 6.28 5.70 3.72
N PRO A 79 5.52 4.94 2.91
CA PRO A 79 5.57 3.48 2.79
C PRO A 79 6.82 3.02 2.02
N THR A 80 7.36 1.88 2.43
CA THR A 80 8.30 1.09 1.64
C THR A 80 7.78 -0.34 1.59
N VAL A 81 7.82 -0.96 0.42
CA VAL A 81 7.44 -2.37 0.24
C VAL A 81 8.64 -3.13 -0.30
N GLU A 82 8.88 -4.30 0.24
CA GLU A 82 9.86 -5.24 -0.31
C GLU A 82 9.15 -6.49 -0.80
N ILE A 83 9.38 -6.86 -2.06
CA ILE A 83 8.83 -8.06 -2.68
C ILE A 83 10.00 -8.84 -3.29
N ASP A 84 10.19 -10.09 -2.85
CA ASP A 84 11.26 -10.96 -3.34
C ASP A 84 12.66 -10.30 -3.29
N GLY A 85 12.92 -9.56 -2.21
CA GLY A 85 14.19 -8.85 -1.99
C GLY A 85 14.36 -7.55 -2.81
N LYS A 86 13.35 -7.15 -3.59
CA LYS A 86 13.33 -5.87 -4.32
C LYS A 86 12.51 -4.84 -3.57
N VAL A 87 13.05 -3.63 -3.49
CA VAL A 87 12.45 -2.53 -2.72
C VAL A 87 11.74 -1.55 -3.63
N TYR A 88 10.54 -1.16 -3.21
CA TYR A 88 9.66 -0.23 -3.89
C TYR A 88 9.25 0.88 -2.92
N VAL A 89 9.32 2.11 -3.41
CA VAL A 89 9.10 3.35 -2.64
C VAL A 89 8.12 4.24 -3.40
N GLU A 90 7.79 5.39 -2.82
CA GLU A 90 6.75 6.32 -3.30
C GLU A 90 5.33 5.79 -3.15
N SER A 91 4.53 6.50 -2.34
CA SER A 91 3.22 6.00 -1.89
C SER A 91 2.21 5.67 -2.99
N LEU A 92 2.23 6.42 -4.10
CA LEU A 92 1.30 6.20 -5.21
C LEU A 92 1.77 5.07 -6.12
N GLU A 93 3.08 5.00 -6.38
CA GLU A 93 3.67 3.94 -7.19
C GLU A 93 3.55 2.59 -6.49
N VAL A 94 3.80 2.54 -5.18
CA VAL A 94 3.58 1.35 -4.35
C VAL A 94 2.11 0.94 -4.37
N ALA A 95 1.18 1.88 -4.20
CA ALA A 95 -0.25 1.55 -4.23
C ALA A 95 -0.68 1.00 -5.60
N GLU A 96 -0.21 1.58 -6.71
CA GLU A 96 -0.50 1.09 -8.06
C GLU A 96 0.14 -0.27 -8.34
N LEU A 97 1.38 -0.49 -7.89
CA LEU A 97 2.06 -1.78 -7.96
C LEU A 97 1.24 -2.86 -7.23
N LEU A 98 0.86 -2.61 -5.98
CA LEU A 98 0.06 -3.55 -5.18
C LEU A 98 -1.32 -3.82 -5.79
N ASP A 99 -1.95 -2.81 -6.39
CA ASP A 99 -3.22 -2.98 -7.09
C ASP A 99 -3.05 -3.88 -8.34
N GLY A 100 -1.92 -3.76 -9.04
CA GLY A 100 -1.59 -4.56 -10.21
C GLY A 100 -1.21 -6.03 -9.95
N LEU A 101 -0.76 -6.37 -8.74
CA LEU A 101 -0.27 -7.71 -8.41
C LEU A 101 -1.37 -8.75 -8.18
N HIS A 102 -2.60 -8.34 -7.86
CA HIS A 102 -3.64 -9.26 -7.36
C HIS A 102 -5.04 -9.01 -7.94
N GLY A 103 -5.70 -10.08 -8.38
CA GLY A 103 -7.13 -10.12 -8.70
C GLY A 103 -7.52 -9.44 -10.02
N ASP A 104 -8.68 -9.82 -10.56
CA ASP A 104 -9.22 -9.24 -11.80
C ASP A 104 -9.85 -7.85 -11.57
N SER A 105 -10.18 -7.50 -10.31
CA SER A 105 -10.74 -6.19 -9.93
C SER A 105 -9.63 -5.21 -9.54
N LYS A 106 -9.41 -4.21 -10.40
CA LYS A 106 -8.55 -3.07 -10.12
C LYS A 106 -9.31 -2.03 -9.29
N LEU A 107 -8.63 -1.47 -8.29
CA LEU A 107 -9.14 -0.30 -7.55
C LEU A 107 -9.02 0.97 -8.42
N MET A 108 -7.99 1.02 -9.26
CA MET A 108 -7.76 2.13 -10.17
C MET A 108 -8.65 2.03 -11.43
N PRO A 109 -9.25 3.13 -11.90
CA PRO A 109 -9.97 3.15 -13.16
C PRO A 109 -9.07 2.76 -14.34
N ALA A 110 -9.57 1.91 -15.23
CA ALA A 110 -8.85 1.52 -16.45
C ALA A 110 -8.94 2.57 -17.56
N ASP A 111 -10.05 3.32 -17.61
CA ASP A 111 -10.26 4.39 -18.59
C ASP A 111 -9.28 5.55 -18.34
N PRO A 112 -8.54 6.03 -19.36
CA PRO A 112 -7.56 7.09 -19.20
C PRO A 112 -8.11 8.41 -18.64
N PHE A 113 -9.34 8.80 -19.01
CA PHE A 113 -9.94 10.05 -18.54
C PHE A 113 -10.36 9.95 -17.08
N GLN A 114 -10.94 8.81 -16.67
CA GLN A 114 -11.25 8.54 -15.27
C GLN A 114 -9.98 8.43 -14.43
N LYS A 115 -8.93 7.78 -14.93
CA LYS A 115 -7.63 7.68 -14.24
C LYS A 115 -7.01 9.08 -14.04
N TYR A 116 -7.10 9.97 -15.04
CA TYR A 116 -6.66 11.36 -14.89
C TYR A 116 -7.44 12.09 -13.79
N GLN A 117 -8.77 11.99 -13.77
CA GLN A 117 -9.61 12.63 -12.75
C GLN A 117 -9.28 12.11 -11.33
N TYR A 118 -9.10 10.79 -11.20
CA TYR A 118 -8.69 10.16 -9.95
C TYR A 118 -7.33 10.68 -9.46
N ASN A 119 -6.32 10.69 -10.34
CA ASN A 119 -4.99 11.20 -10.01
C ASN A 119 -5.02 12.70 -9.66
N ARG A 120 -5.85 13.48 -10.36
CA ARG A 120 -6.05 14.90 -10.06
C ARG A 120 -6.68 15.12 -8.69
N LEU A 121 -7.65 14.29 -8.29
CA LEU A 121 -8.27 14.34 -6.98
C LEU A 121 -7.26 14.07 -5.87
N ILE A 122 -6.47 12.99 -6.00
CA ILE A 122 -5.41 12.66 -5.05
C ILE A 122 -4.38 13.78 -4.92
N SER A 123 -3.94 14.33 -6.06
CA SER A 123 -2.94 15.39 -6.08
C SER A 123 -3.46 16.66 -5.40
N THR A 124 -4.70 17.06 -5.72
CA THR A 124 -5.37 18.20 -5.07
C THR A 124 -5.49 17.96 -3.57
N PHE A 125 -5.93 16.77 -3.13
CA PHE A 125 -6.06 16.47 -1.71
C PHE A 125 -4.72 16.54 -0.97
N GLY A 126 -3.66 15.99 -1.58
CA GLY A 126 -2.31 16.05 -1.01
C GLY A 126 -1.80 17.48 -0.84
N GLN A 127 -2.03 18.35 -1.83
CA GLN A 127 -1.60 19.75 -1.76
C GLN A 127 -2.43 20.57 -0.79
N SER A 128 -3.76 20.42 -0.83
CA SER A 128 -4.69 21.28 -0.08
C SER A 128 -4.85 20.90 1.38
N TYR A 129 -4.68 19.63 1.75
CA TYR A 129 -4.96 19.16 3.11
C TYR A 129 -3.73 18.65 3.83
N ILE A 130 -2.91 17.82 3.19
CA ILE A 130 -1.77 17.19 3.87
C ILE A 130 -0.71 18.23 4.25
N GLY A 131 -0.34 19.12 3.32
CA GLY A 131 0.64 20.18 3.58
C GLY A 131 0.26 21.08 4.77
N PRO A 132 -0.91 21.75 4.73
CA PRO A 132 -1.38 22.59 5.84
C PRO A 132 -1.56 21.83 7.15
N PHE A 133 -2.03 20.58 7.11
CA PHE A 133 -2.17 19.75 8.31
C PHE A 133 -0.81 19.52 9.01
N TYR A 134 0.24 19.19 8.25
CA TYR A 134 1.57 19.02 8.83
C TYR A 134 2.18 20.33 9.32
N GLN A 135 1.90 21.46 8.66
CA GLN A 135 2.31 22.79 9.16
C GLN A 135 1.65 23.09 10.50
N HIS A 136 0.35 22.83 10.63
CA HIS A 136 -0.39 23.03 11.87
C HIS A 136 0.13 22.12 12.99
N MET A 137 0.35 20.83 12.71
CA MET A 137 0.94 19.91 13.69
C MET A 137 2.31 20.39 14.19
N LYS A 138 3.18 20.87 13.29
CA LYS A 138 4.51 21.37 13.67
C LYS A 138 4.44 22.61 14.55
N ALA A 139 3.53 23.54 14.24
CA ALA A 139 3.34 24.75 15.03
C ALA A 139 2.93 24.44 16.48
N GLN A 140 2.15 23.38 16.71
CA GLN A 140 1.74 22.95 18.06
C GLN A 140 2.89 22.36 18.88
N THR A 141 3.93 21.80 18.25
CA THR A 141 5.12 21.26 18.95
C THR A 141 6.13 22.31 19.38
N GLU A 142 6.06 23.55 18.87
CA GLU A 142 6.98 24.63 19.26
C GLU A 142 6.49 25.41 20.50
N GLU A 143 5.24 25.19 20.93
CA GLU A 143 4.64 25.84 22.11
C GLU A 143 4.70 24.99 23.40
N SER A 144 5.33 23.80 23.36
CA SER A 144 5.39 22.84 24.48
C SER A 144 6.79 22.53 24.97
#